data_AF-A0A2V9ITN1-F1
#
_entry.id   AF-A0A2V9ITN1-F1
#
_cell.length_a   1.000
_cell.length_b   1.000
_cell.length_c   1.000
_cell.angle_alpha   90.00
_cell.angle_beta   90.00
_cell.angle_gamma   90.00
#
_symmetry.space_group_name_H-M   'P 1'
#
loop_
_entity.id
_entity.type
_entity.pdbx_description
1 polymer ?
#
loop_
_entity_poly.entity_id
_entity_poly.type
_entity_poly.pdbx_seq_one_letter_code
_entity_poly.pdbx_strand_id
1 'polypeptide(L)'
;MKINRDELREIRLPLVHFFETSFGRTSERRIVLVRAEADELTGWGEVTAGEAPFYSHETPETAWHILRDFLIPWTLGREWTGACEVAPQFRPIRGHNMAKAALENALWDIEAQQKRLPLAKLVGGTFDEIPCGVSIGIQNSVDELLEKIERELAAGYQRIKVKIKPGWDVEVLAHIRAQFPRIALMADANSAYTLDDLE
;
A
#
# COMPACT_ATOMS: atom_id res chain seq x y z
N MET A 1 26.62 2.61 -2.63
CA MET A 1 25.86 3.47 -3.56
C MET A 1 25.86 4.90 -3.07
N LYS A 2 26.03 5.89 -3.95
CA LYS A 2 25.91 7.32 -3.60
C LYS A 2 24.75 7.92 -4.37
N ILE A 3 23.78 8.50 -3.67
CA ILE A 3 22.63 9.14 -4.32
C ILE A 3 23.06 10.50 -4.82
N ASN A 4 23.03 10.70 -6.14
CA ASN A 4 23.50 11.93 -6.77
C ASN A 4 22.35 12.86 -7.18
N ARG A 5 21.15 12.29 -7.35
CA ARG A 5 19.95 13.02 -7.71
C ARG A 5 18.73 12.29 -7.21
N ASP A 6 17.77 13.06 -6.72
CA ASP A 6 16.43 12.60 -6.39
C ASP A 6 15.40 13.44 -7.14
N GLU A 7 14.27 12.82 -7.46
CA GLU A 7 13.14 13.46 -8.08
C GLU A 7 11.85 13.01 -7.40
N LEU A 8 11.00 13.97 -7.02
CA LEU A 8 9.65 13.73 -6.55
C LEU A 8 8.65 13.99 -7.67
N ARG A 9 7.71 13.07 -7.86
CA ARG A 9 6.60 13.23 -8.79
C ARG A 9 5.29 12.95 -8.09
N GLU A 10 4.30 13.79 -8.31
CA GLU A 10 2.91 13.45 -7.99
C GLU A 10 2.21 13.04 -9.28
N ILE A 11 1.55 11.89 -9.27
CA ILE A 11 0.67 11.45 -10.34
C ILE A 11 -0.76 11.25 -9.81
N ARG A 12 -1.72 11.33 -10.73
CA ARG A 12 -3.14 11.09 -10.48
C ARG A 12 -3.62 9.97 -11.39
N LEU A 13 -4.25 8.96 -10.81
CA LEU A 13 -4.77 7.82 -11.55
C LEU A 13 -6.23 7.56 -11.18
N PRO A 14 -7.18 7.63 -12.14
CA PRO A 14 -8.55 7.22 -11.89
C PRO A 14 -8.61 5.71 -11.66
N LEU A 15 -9.42 5.28 -10.69
CA LEU A 15 -9.67 3.87 -10.44
C LEU A 15 -10.68 3.33 -11.47
N VAL A 16 -10.50 2.08 -11.91
CA VAL A 16 -11.44 1.38 -12.80
C VAL A 16 -12.84 1.31 -12.19
N HIS A 17 -12.90 1.11 -10.87
CA HIS A 17 -14.12 1.20 -10.06
C HIS A 17 -13.80 1.92 -8.76
N PHE A 18 -14.79 2.59 -8.17
CA PHE A 18 -14.60 3.17 -6.85
C PHE A 18 -14.24 2.09 -5.81
N PHE A 19 -13.52 2.49 -4.79
CA PHE A 19 -13.19 1.64 -3.65
C PHE A 19 -13.72 2.32 -2.38
N GLU A 20 -14.76 1.74 -1.78
CA GLU A 20 -15.34 2.23 -0.53
C GLU A 20 -14.88 1.39 0.66
N THR A 21 -14.40 2.08 1.70
CA THR A 21 -14.07 1.53 3.01
C THR A 21 -15.00 2.14 4.07
N SER A 22 -14.81 1.78 5.34
CA SER A 22 -15.58 2.38 6.43
C SER A 22 -15.33 3.88 6.62
N PHE A 23 -14.25 4.42 6.07
CA PHE A 23 -13.85 5.82 6.24
C PHE A 23 -13.96 6.67 4.96
N GLY A 24 -14.51 6.12 3.88
CA GLY A 24 -14.80 6.91 2.68
C GLY A 24 -14.76 6.12 1.37
N ARG A 25 -15.14 6.80 0.29
CA ARG A 25 -15.15 6.28 -1.08
C ARG A 25 -14.07 6.98 -1.91
N THR A 26 -13.18 6.19 -2.51
CA THR A 26 -12.09 6.68 -3.37
C THR A 26 -12.38 6.33 -4.83
N SER A 27 -12.24 7.28 -5.74
CA SER A 27 -12.37 7.09 -7.20
C SER A 27 -11.13 7.47 -7.99
N GLU A 28 -10.20 8.19 -7.38
CA GLU A 28 -8.90 8.59 -7.94
C GLU A 28 -7.84 8.40 -6.86
N ARG A 29 -6.65 7.94 -7.26
CA ARG A 29 -5.46 7.92 -6.41
C ARG A 29 -4.56 9.10 -6.70
N ARG A 30 -4.07 9.76 -5.64
CA ARG A 30 -2.93 10.69 -5.69
C ARG A 30 -1.71 9.96 -5.15
N ILE A 31 -0.67 9.86 -5.96
CA ILE A 31 0.48 9.02 -5.67
C ILE A 31 1.74 9.87 -5.76
N VAL A 32 2.53 9.86 -4.69
CA VAL A 32 3.87 10.47 -4.69
C VAL A 32 4.89 9.38 -4.97
N LEU A 33 5.68 9.58 -6.03
CA LEU A 33 6.78 8.72 -6.44
C LEU A 33 8.11 9.39 -6.07
N VAL A 34 9.03 8.56 -5.58
CA VAL A 34 10.44 8.92 -5.35
C VAL A 34 11.26 8.20 -6.40
N ARG A 35 12.03 8.96 -7.17
CA ARG A 35 13.02 8.44 -8.11
C ARG A 35 14.40 8.85 -7.63
N ALA A 36 15.23 7.88 -7.26
CA ALA A 36 16.61 8.09 -6.84
C ALA A 36 17.59 7.63 -7.92
N GLU A 37 18.67 8.38 -8.14
CA GLU A 37 19.76 8.02 -9.05
C GLU A 37 21.06 7.78 -8.28
N ALA A 38 21.68 6.63 -8.51
CA ALA A 38 23.01 6.29 -8.02
C ALA A 38 23.85 5.73 -9.17
N ASP A 39 24.93 6.43 -9.51
CA ASP A 39 25.73 6.15 -10.70
C ASP A 39 24.86 6.12 -11.97
N GLU A 40 24.79 5.00 -12.69
CA GLU A 40 23.93 4.81 -13.87
C GLU A 40 22.58 4.15 -13.54
N LEU A 41 22.31 3.86 -12.27
CA LEU A 41 21.12 3.13 -11.83
C LEU A 41 20.04 4.10 -11.34
N THR A 42 18.79 3.70 -11.57
CA THR A 42 17.61 4.44 -11.11
C THR A 42 16.75 3.52 -10.25
N GLY A 43 16.49 3.93 -9.02
CA GLY A 43 15.54 3.27 -8.13
C GLY A 43 14.23 4.00 -8.03
N TRP A 44 13.15 3.25 -7.83
CA TRP A 44 11.82 3.79 -7.62
C TRP A 44 11.22 3.36 -6.29
N GLY A 45 10.53 4.29 -5.64
CA GLY A 45 9.67 4.03 -4.51
C GLY A 45 8.38 4.81 -4.58
N GLU A 46 7.36 4.29 -3.90
CA GLU A 46 6.00 4.85 -3.92
C GLU A 46 5.54 5.13 -2.49
N VAL A 47 5.01 6.31 -2.25
CA VAL A 47 4.33 6.68 -1.01
C VAL A 47 2.92 6.07 -1.02
N THR A 48 2.59 5.32 0.03
CA THR A 48 1.30 4.63 0.16
C THR A 48 0.21 5.42 0.90
N ALA A 49 0.50 6.67 1.26
CA ALA A 49 -0.44 7.56 1.95
C ALA A 49 -1.71 7.80 1.12
N GLY A 50 -2.85 7.85 1.82
CA GLY A 50 -4.15 8.16 1.21
C GLY A 50 -4.35 9.66 1.04
N GLU A 51 -5.28 10.05 0.16
CA GLU A 51 -5.54 11.44 -0.23
C GLU A 51 -5.98 12.32 0.96
N ALA A 52 -6.52 11.68 2.00
CA ALA A 52 -6.92 12.28 3.26
C ALA A 52 -6.44 11.40 4.43
N PRO A 53 -6.26 11.97 5.64
CA PRO A 53 -5.65 11.26 6.77
C PRO A 53 -6.64 10.35 7.52
N PHE A 54 -7.41 9.53 6.78
CA PHE A 54 -8.44 8.67 7.35
C PHE A 54 -7.96 7.24 7.61
N TYR A 55 -7.02 6.74 6.82
CA TYR A 55 -6.36 5.45 7.08
C TYR A 55 -5.23 5.60 8.12
N SER A 56 -4.48 6.70 8.01
CA SER A 56 -3.40 7.07 8.93
C SER A 56 -3.27 8.59 8.95
N HIS A 57 -2.39 9.13 9.79
CA HIS A 57 -2.12 10.57 9.82
C HIS A 57 -1.35 11.09 8.60
N GLU A 58 -0.79 10.21 7.75
CA GLU A 58 -0.03 10.59 6.56
C GLU A 58 -0.94 10.82 5.34
N THR A 59 -0.57 11.82 4.54
CA THR A 59 -1.18 12.25 3.26
C THR A 59 -0.08 12.53 2.22
N PRO A 60 -0.40 12.60 0.91
CA PRO A 60 0.52 13.05 -0.13
C PRO A 60 1.27 14.34 0.23
N GLU A 61 0.58 15.35 0.79
CA GLU A 61 1.18 16.62 1.17
C GLU A 61 2.18 16.48 2.30
N THR A 62 1.81 15.75 3.36
CA THR A 62 2.71 15.53 4.50
C THR A 62 3.93 14.70 4.08
N ALA A 63 3.73 13.67 3.26
CA ALA A 63 4.81 12.85 2.75
C ALA A 63 5.75 13.65 1.83
N TRP A 64 5.17 14.47 0.95
CA TRP A 64 5.93 15.37 0.07
C TRP A 64 6.81 16.32 0.87
N HIS A 65 6.24 16.98 1.89
CA HIS A 65 7.00 17.87 2.77
C HIS A 65 8.16 17.14 3.45
N ILE A 66 7.91 15.97 4.03
CA ILE A 66 8.94 15.21 4.75
C ILE A 66 10.03 14.70 3.82
N LEU A 67 9.66 14.24 2.62
CA LEU A 67 10.60 13.83 1.59
C LEU A 67 11.47 15.02 1.13
N ARG A 68 10.83 16.12 0.72
CA ARG A 68 11.49 17.29 0.14
C ARG A 68 12.40 18.02 1.12
N ASP A 69 11.93 18.26 2.35
CA ASP A 69 12.58 19.19 3.28
C ASP A 69 13.52 18.49 4.26
N PHE A 70 13.39 17.17 4.43
CA PHE A 70 14.15 16.43 5.44
C PHE A 70 14.85 15.20 4.89
N LEU A 71 14.11 14.24 4.31
CA LEU A 71 14.68 12.94 3.95
C LEU A 71 15.66 13.04 2.77
N ILE A 72 15.24 13.62 1.65
CA ILE A 72 16.07 13.76 0.43
C ILE A 72 17.30 14.63 0.69
N PRO A 73 17.19 15.84 1.28
CA PRO A 73 18.38 16.65 1.57
C PRO A 73 19.38 15.93 2.48
N TRP A 74 18.89 15.05 3.34
CA TRP A 74 19.72 14.29 4.24
C TRP A 74 20.40 13.11 3.53
N THR A 75 19.75 12.40 2.61
CA THR A 75 20.33 11.26 1.88
C THR A 75 21.26 11.66 0.74
N LEU A 76 21.00 12.80 0.10
CA LEU A 76 21.71 13.26 -1.09
C LEU A 76 23.22 13.44 -0.83
N GLY A 77 24.04 12.90 -1.73
CA GLY A 77 25.50 12.99 -1.68
C GLY A 77 26.18 12.12 -0.63
N ARG A 78 25.42 11.37 0.18
CA ARG A 78 25.97 10.40 1.13
C ARG A 78 26.28 9.08 0.47
N GLU A 79 27.32 8.42 0.97
CA GLU A 79 27.64 7.04 0.60
C GLU A 79 26.90 6.06 1.50
N TRP A 80 26.25 5.11 0.86
CA TRP A 80 25.49 4.03 1.48
C TRP A 80 26.13 2.68 1.18
N THR A 81 26.35 1.84 2.18
CA THR A 81 26.84 0.46 2.01
C THR A 81 25.73 -0.51 1.60
N GLY A 82 24.46 -0.18 1.91
CA GLY A 82 23.27 -0.92 1.50
C GLY A 82 21.99 -0.16 1.84
N ALA A 83 20.84 -0.64 1.39
CA ALA A 83 19.53 -0.05 1.67
C ALA A 83 19.11 -0.28 3.14
N CYS A 84 19.52 -1.39 3.75
CA CYS A 84 19.13 -1.73 5.13
C CYS A 84 19.65 -0.76 6.21
N GLU A 85 20.70 0.00 5.92
CA GLU A 85 21.22 1.03 6.85
C GLU A 85 20.45 2.35 6.79
N VAL A 86 19.54 2.53 5.83
CA VAL A 86 18.81 3.80 5.63
C VAL A 86 17.76 4.01 6.72
N ALA A 87 16.88 3.04 6.94
CA ALA A 87 15.78 3.17 7.91
C ALA A 87 16.22 3.52 9.34
N PRO A 88 17.27 2.91 9.93
CA PRO A 88 17.79 3.30 11.24
C PRO A 88 18.18 4.77 11.35
N GLN A 89 18.62 5.38 10.25
CA GLN A 89 19.08 6.76 10.25
C GLN A 89 17.94 7.78 10.24
N PHE A 90 16.75 7.36 9.81
CA PHE A 90 15.54 8.18 9.85
C PHE A 90 14.84 8.18 11.21
N ARG A 91 15.39 7.48 12.22
CA ARG A 91 14.84 7.45 13.59
C ARG A 91 14.60 8.82 14.23
N PRO A 92 15.45 9.85 14.03
CA PRO A 92 15.19 11.18 14.60
C PRO A 92 13.93 11.86 14.06
N ILE A 93 13.48 11.52 12.84
CA ILE A 93 12.21 11.98 12.28
C ILE A 93 11.12 11.10 12.88
N ARG A 94 10.19 11.66 13.66
CA ARG A 94 9.13 10.87 14.33
C ARG A 94 7.95 10.64 13.38
N GLY A 95 7.40 9.42 13.34
CA GLY A 95 6.29 9.08 12.44
C GLY A 95 6.72 9.01 10.97
N HIS A 96 5.83 9.39 10.06
CA HIS A 96 6.10 9.52 8.61
C HIS A 96 6.68 8.26 7.96
N ASN A 97 6.14 7.10 8.33
CA ASN A 97 6.69 5.82 7.92
C ASN A 97 6.46 5.55 6.43
N MET A 98 5.34 6.01 5.86
CA MET A 98 5.07 5.85 4.43
C MET A 98 6.01 6.71 3.59
N ALA A 99 6.28 7.95 4.03
CA ALA A 99 7.27 8.81 3.38
C ALA A 99 8.69 8.21 3.43
N LYS A 100 9.12 7.73 4.61
CA LYS A 100 10.42 7.07 4.78
C LYS A 100 10.55 5.81 3.93
N ALA A 101 9.52 4.97 3.93
CA ALA A 101 9.50 3.73 3.18
C ALA A 101 9.62 3.98 1.67
N ALA A 102 9.00 5.05 1.14
CA ALA A 102 9.13 5.37 -0.28
C ALA A 102 10.59 5.65 -0.68
N LEU A 103 11.32 6.45 0.11
CA LEU A 103 12.75 6.68 -0.16
C LEU A 103 13.59 5.41 0.06
N GLU A 104 13.34 4.69 1.16
CA GLU A 104 14.03 3.43 1.44
C GLU A 104 13.85 2.39 0.32
N ASN A 105 12.63 2.25 -0.21
CA ASN A 105 12.30 1.34 -1.29
C ASN A 105 13.06 1.67 -2.58
N ALA A 106 13.24 2.96 -2.89
CA ALA A 106 14.06 3.36 -4.04
C ALA A 106 15.53 2.91 -3.88
N LEU A 107 16.07 2.94 -2.65
CA LEU A 107 17.42 2.46 -2.37
C LEU A 107 17.51 0.92 -2.42
N TRP A 108 16.46 0.21 -1.97
CA TRP A 108 16.36 -1.26 -2.14
C TRP A 108 16.33 -1.67 -3.62
N ASP A 109 15.61 -0.93 -4.46
CA ASP A 109 15.58 -1.15 -5.90
C ASP A 109 16.97 -0.95 -6.54
N ILE A 110 17.66 0.15 -6.19
CA ILE A 110 19.06 0.38 -6.62
C ILE A 110 19.97 -0.76 -6.17
N GLU A 111 19.88 -1.20 -4.92
CA GLU A 111 20.73 -2.29 -4.41
C GLU A 111 20.50 -3.60 -5.17
N ALA A 112 19.24 -3.94 -5.45
CA ALA A 112 18.87 -5.12 -6.23
C ALA A 112 19.49 -5.06 -7.63
N GLN A 113 19.43 -3.89 -8.28
CA GLN A 113 20.06 -3.66 -9.58
C GLN A 113 21.58 -3.74 -9.53
N GLN A 114 22.23 -3.13 -8.53
CA GLN A 114 23.69 -3.19 -8.33
C GLN A 114 24.17 -4.64 -8.20
N LYS A 115 23.42 -5.45 -7.46
CA LYS A 115 23.71 -6.87 -7.26
C LYS A 115 23.24 -7.76 -8.40
N ARG A 116 22.50 -7.22 -9.37
CA ARG A 116 21.86 -7.95 -10.48
C ARG A 116 20.99 -9.10 -9.97
N LEU A 117 20.25 -8.85 -8.89
CA LEU A 117 19.32 -9.80 -8.29
C LEU A 117 17.90 -9.24 -8.34
N PRO A 118 16.87 -10.09 -8.56
CA PRO A 118 15.51 -9.69 -8.26
C PRO A 118 15.41 -9.27 -6.79
N LEU A 119 14.68 -8.17 -6.50
CA LEU A 119 14.50 -7.67 -5.13
C LEU A 119 13.99 -8.78 -4.19
N ALA A 120 13.07 -9.62 -4.67
CA ALA A 120 12.57 -10.77 -3.92
C ALA A 120 13.68 -11.69 -3.41
N LYS A 121 14.70 -12.00 -4.22
CA LYS A 121 15.83 -12.85 -3.78
C LYS A 121 16.77 -12.07 -2.85
N LEU A 122 16.97 -10.77 -3.09
CA LEU A 122 17.79 -9.92 -2.22
C LEU A 122 17.24 -9.87 -0.78
N VAL A 123 15.91 -9.79 -0.62
CA VAL A 123 15.25 -9.79 0.70
C VAL A 123 14.98 -11.20 1.26
N GLY A 124 15.50 -12.25 0.63
CA GLY A 124 15.39 -13.63 1.12
C GLY A 124 14.11 -14.38 0.75
N GLY A 125 13.35 -13.88 -0.23
CA GLY A 125 12.17 -14.55 -0.77
C GLY A 125 12.49 -15.89 -1.43
N THR A 126 11.74 -16.92 -1.06
CA THR A 126 11.93 -18.30 -1.53
C THR A 126 10.90 -18.75 -2.56
N PHE A 127 9.82 -17.99 -2.72
CA PHE A 127 8.74 -18.30 -3.65
C PHE A 127 8.95 -17.59 -4.99
N ASP A 128 8.60 -18.27 -6.08
CA ASP A 128 8.59 -17.68 -7.42
C ASP A 128 7.20 -17.14 -7.78
N GLU A 129 6.15 -17.61 -7.10
CA GLU A 129 4.77 -17.12 -7.21
C GLU A 129 4.12 -17.01 -5.82
N ILE A 130 3.20 -16.06 -5.65
CA ILE A 130 2.47 -15.86 -4.40
C ILE A 130 0.95 -16.02 -4.60
N PRO A 131 0.24 -16.72 -3.69
CA PRO A 131 -1.22 -16.76 -3.69
C PRO A 131 -1.82 -15.35 -3.54
N CYS A 132 -2.63 -14.93 -4.50
CA CYS A 132 -3.28 -13.63 -4.49
C CYS A 132 -4.73 -13.72 -4.00
N GLY A 133 -5.11 -12.80 -3.12
CA GLY A 133 -6.49 -12.54 -2.76
C GLY A 133 -6.91 -11.13 -3.15
N VAL A 134 -8.20 -10.88 -3.22
CA VAL A 134 -8.77 -9.56 -3.54
C VAL A 134 -9.40 -8.93 -2.30
N SER A 135 -9.35 -7.60 -2.21
CA SER A 135 -10.14 -6.83 -1.25
C SER A 135 -11.28 -6.15 -2.01
N ILE A 136 -12.51 -6.39 -1.59
CA ILE A 136 -13.71 -5.80 -2.18
C ILE A 136 -14.25 -4.75 -1.22
N GLY A 137 -14.44 -3.53 -1.72
CA GLY A 137 -15.01 -2.43 -0.96
C GLY A 137 -16.50 -2.64 -0.63
N ILE A 138 -17.06 -1.77 0.20
CA ILE A 138 -18.51 -1.71 0.41
C ILE A 138 -19.18 -1.38 -0.94
N GLN A 139 -20.26 -2.10 -1.26
CA GLN A 139 -21.03 -1.90 -2.50
C GLN A 139 -22.36 -1.22 -2.17
N ASN A 140 -23.15 -0.84 -3.19
CA ASN A 140 -24.43 -0.18 -2.94
C ASN A 140 -25.53 -1.18 -2.54
N SER A 141 -25.34 -2.49 -2.82
CA SER A 141 -26.25 -3.56 -2.43
C SER A 141 -25.51 -4.89 -2.20
N VAL A 142 -26.16 -5.82 -1.49
CA VAL A 142 -25.63 -7.17 -1.29
C VAL A 142 -25.50 -7.91 -2.62
N ASP A 143 -26.46 -7.73 -3.53
CA ASP A 143 -26.43 -8.35 -4.86
C ASP A 143 -25.20 -7.90 -5.67
N GLU A 144 -24.92 -6.59 -5.70
CA GLU A 144 -23.70 -6.05 -6.35
C GLU A 144 -22.42 -6.65 -5.75
N LEU A 145 -22.39 -6.87 -4.44
CA LEU A 145 -21.25 -7.50 -3.76
C LEU A 145 -21.09 -8.96 -4.17
N LEU A 146 -22.18 -9.71 -4.24
CA LEU A 146 -22.17 -11.13 -4.61
C LEU A 146 -21.72 -11.31 -6.07
N GLU A 147 -22.23 -10.50 -6.99
CA GLU A 147 -21.79 -10.48 -8.40
C GLU A 147 -20.31 -10.12 -8.53
N LYS A 148 -19.83 -9.14 -7.74
CA LYS A 148 -18.42 -8.78 -7.69
C LYS A 148 -17.56 -9.95 -7.20
N ILE A 149 -17.98 -10.63 -6.13
CA ILE A 149 -17.27 -11.81 -5.60
C ILE A 149 -17.19 -12.91 -6.66
N GLU A 150 -18.29 -13.21 -7.34
CA GLU A 150 -18.30 -14.21 -8.42
C GLU A 150 -17.30 -13.87 -9.52
N ARG A 151 -17.27 -12.60 -9.96
CA ARG A 151 -16.31 -12.11 -10.97
C ARG A 151 -14.86 -12.29 -10.52
N GLU A 152 -14.54 -11.93 -9.28
CA GLU A 152 -13.16 -12.04 -8.77
C GLU A 152 -12.73 -13.51 -8.57
N LEU A 153 -13.65 -14.39 -8.17
CA LEU A 153 -13.39 -15.82 -8.10
C LEU A 153 -13.15 -16.41 -9.50
N ALA A 154 -13.94 -16.00 -10.50
CA ALA A 154 -13.73 -16.39 -11.89
C ALA A 154 -12.39 -15.88 -12.46
N ALA A 155 -11.89 -14.75 -11.96
CA ALA A 155 -10.55 -14.24 -12.29
C ALA A 155 -9.40 -15.01 -11.61
N GLY A 156 -9.71 -15.96 -10.71
CA GLY A 156 -8.73 -16.85 -10.07
C GLY A 156 -8.22 -16.39 -8.70
N TYR A 157 -8.83 -15.38 -8.08
CA TYR A 157 -8.44 -14.98 -6.72
C TYR A 157 -8.73 -16.08 -5.70
N GLN A 158 -7.71 -16.41 -4.89
CA GLN A 158 -7.75 -17.56 -3.97
C GLN A 158 -8.35 -17.21 -2.59
N ARG A 159 -8.55 -15.93 -2.31
CA ARG A 159 -9.13 -15.41 -1.07
C ARG A 159 -9.92 -14.14 -1.32
N ILE A 160 -11.11 -14.06 -0.74
CA ILE A 160 -11.96 -12.87 -0.73
C ILE A 160 -11.85 -12.18 0.62
N LYS A 161 -11.55 -10.88 0.60
CA LYS A 161 -11.64 -10.00 1.76
C LYS A 161 -12.71 -8.95 1.48
N VAL A 162 -13.71 -8.81 2.35
CA VAL A 162 -14.75 -7.79 2.21
C VAL A 162 -14.61 -6.70 3.26
N LYS A 163 -14.84 -5.45 2.86
CA LYS A 163 -14.92 -4.32 3.79
C LYS A 163 -16.25 -4.35 4.54
N ILE A 164 -16.19 -4.14 5.86
CA ILE A 164 -17.35 -4.08 6.75
C ILE A 164 -17.35 -2.77 7.56
N LYS A 165 -18.53 -2.39 8.04
CA LYS A 165 -18.75 -1.28 8.99
C LYS A 165 -20.07 -1.53 9.73
N PRO A 166 -20.36 -0.85 10.85
CA PRO A 166 -21.65 -0.97 11.51
C PRO A 166 -22.82 -0.84 10.52
N GLY A 167 -23.72 -1.83 10.51
CA GLY A 167 -24.85 -1.93 9.57
C GLY A 167 -24.51 -2.52 8.19
N TRP A 168 -23.26 -2.92 7.96
CA TRP A 168 -22.79 -3.63 6.76
C TRP A 168 -21.72 -4.66 7.17
N ASP A 169 -22.16 -5.73 7.82
CA ASP A 169 -21.27 -6.69 8.47
C ASP A 169 -21.83 -8.12 8.49
N VAL A 170 -22.45 -8.55 9.60
CA VAL A 170 -22.80 -9.95 9.88
C VAL A 170 -23.81 -10.47 8.88
N GLU A 171 -24.87 -9.72 8.61
CA GLU A 171 -25.89 -10.11 7.63
C GLU A 171 -25.27 -10.24 6.23
N VAL A 172 -24.43 -9.29 5.83
CA VAL A 172 -23.74 -9.31 4.52
C VAL A 172 -22.84 -10.53 4.42
N LEU A 173 -22.05 -10.83 5.46
CA LEU A 173 -21.19 -12.00 5.53
C LEU A 173 -21.98 -13.31 5.50
N ALA A 174 -23.16 -13.36 6.12
CA ALA A 174 -24.04 -14.52 6.08
C ALA A 174 -24.54 -14.80 4.64
N HIS A 175 -24.93 -13.78 3.89
CA HIS A 175 -25.30 -13.92 2.48
C HIS A 175 -24.14 -14.45 1.63
N ILE A 176 -22.93 -13.90 1.83
CA ILE A 176 -21.72 -14.38 1.14
C ILE A 176 -21.45 -15.85 1.46
N ARG A 177 -21.51 -16.24 2.74
CA ARG A 177 -21.24 -17.62 3.15
C ARG A 177 -22.30 -18.59 2.63
N ALA A 178 -23.56 -18.18 2.56
CA ALA A 178 -24.64 -19.00 2.00
C ALA A 178 -24.41 -19.30 0.51
N GLN A 179 -24.02 -18.29 -0.29
CA GLN A 179 -23.77 -18.45 -1.72
C GLN A 179 -22.41 -19.08 -2.05
N PHE A 180 -21.39 -18.80 -1.25
CA PHE A 180 -20.02 -19.28 -1.44
C PHE A 180 -19.53 -20.07 -0.21
N PRO A 181 -20.05 -21.28 0.07
CA PRO A 181 -19.80 -21.99 1.32
C PRO A 181 -18.34 -22.32 1.62
N ARG A 182 -17.51 -22.43 0.58
CA ARG A 182 -16.13 -22.97 0.69
C ARG A 182 -15.02 -21.95 0.45
N ILE A 183 -15.34 -20.70 0.12
CA ILE A 183 -14.29 -19.71 -0.16
C ILE A 183 -13.54 -19.33 1.13
N ALA A 184 -12.25 -19.02 0.97
CA ALA A 184 -11.47 -18.35 2.00
C ALA A 184 -11.97 -16.90 2.11
N LEU A 185 -12.69 -16.60 3.18
CA LEU A 185 -13.36 -15.32 3.42
C LEU A 185 -12.74 -14.62 4.62
N MET A 186 -12.47 -13.32 4.47
CA MET A 186 -12.06 -12.43 5.56
C MET A 186 -12.91 -11.17 5.56
N ALA A 187 -13.07 -10.55 6.73
CA ALA A 187 -13.67 -9.24 6.88
C ALA A 187 -12.64 -8.20 7.33
N ASP A 188 -12.83 -6.94 6.95
CA ASP A 188 -11.98 -5.83 7.39
C ASP A 188 -12.81 -4.60 7.69
N ALA A 189 -12.82 -4.25 8.97
CA ALA A 189 -13.52 -3.13 9.52
C ALA A 189 -12.83 -1.77 9.34
N ASN A 190 -11.52 -1.76 9.07
CA ASN A 190 -10.68 -0.57 9.17
C ASN A 190 -10.97 0.29 10.41
N SER A 191 -10.95 -0.35 11.58
CA SER A 191 -11.16 0.31 12.88
C SER A 191 -12.52 1.02 13.04
N ALA A 192 -13.57 0.56 12.34
CA ALA A 192 -14.90 1.17 12.39
C ALA A 192 -15.71 0.85 13.66
N TYR A 193 -15.29 -0.12 14.45
CA TYR A 193 -16.01 -0.57 15.64
C TYR A 193 -15.32 -0.10 16.91
N THR A 194 -16.12 -0.04 17.97
CA THR A 194 -15.72 0.22 19.35
C THR A 194 -16.06 -1.00 20.22
N LEU A 195 -15.81 -0.90 21.53
CA LEU A 195 -16.24 -1.96 22.46
C LEU A 195 -17.76 -2.02 22.64
N ASP A 196 -18.48 -0.97 22.24
CA ASP A 196 -19.94 -0.92 22.34
C ASP A 196 -20.63 -1.77 21.25
N ASP A 197 -19.88 -2.19 20.23
CA ASP A 197 -20.37 -2.99 19.10
C ASP A 197 -20.08 -4.50 19.25
N LEU A 198 -19.94 -4.98 20.50
CA LEU A 198 -19.62 -6.39 20.78
C LEU A 198 -20.81 -7.35 20.50
N GLU A 199 -22.03 -6.84 20.64
CA GLU A 199 -23.29 -7.58 20.43
C GLU A 199 -23.87 -7.31 19.04
#